data_AF-A0A971RPD6-F1
#
_entry.id   AF-A0A971RPD6-F1
#
_cell.length_a   1.000
_cell.length_b   1.000
_cell.length_c   1.000
_cell.angle_alpha   90.00
_cell.angle_beta   90.00
_cell.angle_gamma   90.00
#
_symmetry.space_group_name_H-M   'P 1'
#
loop_
_entity.id
_entity.type
_entity.pdbx_description
1 polymer ?
#
loop_
_entity_poly.entity_id
_entity_poly.type
_entity_poly.pdbx_seq_one_letter_code
_entity_poly.pdbx_strand_id
1 'polypeptide(L)'
;MAWKHKRFDELDVHELYNILKLRNEIFVLEQNCVYLDTDDRDQASEHLFFTEDDGAVTACCRLMPPGLLFREAAIGRVVVSRMRRGNGLAREMMRLASERIEERWPDAGIHISGQLYLENFYSSCGFRTISDVYMEDGIKHVAMVRYRYAAVKYLGHSCFAVATPLRVLLFDYGVLPDRDSWPELSRNLPALNGRPLYIFSSHQHGDHYAEATLSMFPETEFFLHGHDSESGLRADQMQNEQIDTSEIKAAGARELAVYPRQQIKLDDMTIYCSGSSDQGTAFLIHLPELTIVHAGDLARWDDLDQYKLVQQIETDWLAECTGSTGKPDLAFLPVSTSDGYQEQPILDGLEDMISKMKPGIVIPMHGHGFEYLYDSFADWLLTKPELSTETQVQVLKAPGNIINLQVCRNPHH
;
A
#
# COMPACT_ATOMS: atom_id res chain seq x y z
N MET A 1 2.78 -25.71 -29.12
CA MET A 1 2.99 -24.28 -28.78
C MET A 1 3.18 -24.16 -27.28
N ALA A 2 4.12 -23.34 -26.80
CA ALA A 2 4.39 -23.22 -25.36
C ALA A 2 4.98 -21.85 -24.98
N TRP A 3 4.70 -21.42 -23.75
CA TRP A 3 5.44 -20.36 -23.09
C TRP A 3 6.80 -20.90 -22.60
N LYS A 4 7.84 -20.12 -22.84
CA LYS A 4 9.19 -20.34 -22.34
C LYS A 4 9.66 -19.12 -21.57
N HIS A 5 10.45 -19.36 -20.54
CA HIS A 5 11.07 -18.33 -19.71
C HIS A 5 12.53 -18.70 -19.52
N LYS A 6 13.43 -17.76 -19.84
CA LYS A 6 14.88 -17.99 -19.84
C LYS A 6 15.64 -16.72 -19.48
N ARG A 7 16.76 -16.84 -18.79
CA ARG A 7 17.78 -15.79 -18.72
C ARG A 7 18.50 -15.66 -20.07
N PHE A 8 19.17 -14.54 -20.29
CA PHE A 8 19.92 -14.29 -21.52
C PHE A 8 20.88 -15.44 -21.88
N ASP A 9 21.69 -15.90 -20.92
CA ASP A 9 22.69 -16.96 -21.13
C ASP A 9 22.07 -18.37 -21.32
N GLU A 10 20.75 -18.51 -21.15
CA GLU A 10 20.01 -19.76 -21.35
C GLU A 10 19.31 -19.83 -22.71
N LEU A 11 19.26 -18.70 -23.43
CA LEU A 11 18.74 -18.63 -24.79
C LEU A 11 19.73 -19.31 -25.74
N ASP A 12 19.22 -20.18 -26.62
CA ASP A 12 20.02 -20.60 -27.76
C ASP A 12 20.01 -19.52 -28.86
N VAL A 13 20.92 -19.66 -29.83
CA VAL A 13 21.11 -18.68 -30.90
C VAL A 13 19.86 -18.52 -31.79
N HIS A 14 19.03 -19.55 -31.91
CA HIS A 14 17.81 -19.51 -32.72
C HIS A 14 16.67 -18.83 -31.97
N GLU A 15 16.52 -19.11 -30.68
CA GLU A 15 15.58 -18.43 -29.80
C GLU A 15 15.88 -16.93 -29.73
N LEU A 16 17.15 -16.57 -29.48
CA LEU A 16 17.59 -15.18 -29.47
C LEU A 16 17.28 -14.50 -30.80
N TYR A 17 17.65 -15.12 -31.92
CA TYR A 17 17.39 -14.56 -33.25
C TYR A 17 15.89 -14.36 -33.51
N ASN A 18 15.04 -15.32 -33.14
CA ASN A 18 13.59 -15.22 -33.33
C ASN A 18 12.95 -14.13 -32.46
N ILE A 19 13.42 -13.95 -31.22
CA ILE A 19 12.98 -12.86 -30.33
C ILE A 19 13.34 -11.50 -30.95
N LEU A 20 14.61 -11.33 -31.37
CA LEU A 20 15.08 -10.09 -31.98
C LEU A 20 14.35 -9.79 -33.29
N LYS A 21 14.12 -10.81 -34.11
CA LYS A 21 13.36 -10.69 -35.36
C LYS A 21 11.94 -10.18 -35.09
N LEU A 22 11.21 -10.79 -34.14
CA LEU A 22 9.85 -10.37 -33.79
C LEU A 22 9.82 -8.91 -33.29
N ARG A 23 10.77 -8.53 -32.41
CA ARG A 23 10.87 -7.16 -31.89
C ARG A 23 11.11 -6.15 -33.02
N ASN A 24 12.01 -6.45 -33.95
CA ASN A 24 12.28 -5.58 -35.10
C ASN A 24 11.11 -5.50 -36.09
N GLU A 25 10.44 -6.61 -36.38
CA GLU A 25 9.25 -6.62 -37.24
C GLU A 25 8.14 -5.72 -36.71
N ILE A 26 7.96 -5.67 -35.38
CA ILE A 26 6.89 -4.88 -34.78
C ILE A 26 7.33 -3.46 -34.43
N PHE A 27 8.40 -3.27 -33.67
CA PHE A 27 8.79 -1.94 -33.22
C PHE A 27 9.41 -1.10 -34.34
N VAL A 28 10.30 -1.68 -35.15
CA VAL A 28 11.01 -0.92 -36.19
C VAL A 28 10.16 -0.83 -37.46
N LEU A 29 9.69 -1.96 -37.99
CA LEU A 29 9.00 -1.97 -39.29
C LEU A 29 7.53 -1.57 -39.20
N GLU A 30 6.78 -2.12 -38.24
CA GLU A 30 5.34 -1.80 -38.11
C GLU A 30 5.07 -0.47 -37.45
N GLN A 31 5.68 -0.22 -36.28
CA GLN A 31 5.45 1.01 -35.52
C GLN A 31 6.30 2.18 -36.04
N ASN A 32 7.19 1.93 -37.01
CA ASN A 32 8.07 2.93 -37.61
C ASN A 32 8.93 3.67 -36.57
N CYS A 33 9.33 2.97 -35.50
CA CYS A 33 10.19 3.50 -34.45
C CYS A 33 11.65 3.17 -34.79
N VAL A 34 12.41 4.17 -35.23
CA VAL A 34 13.83 3.98 -35.60
C VAL A 34 14.71 4.18 -34.36
N TYR A 35 14.98 3.08 -33.65
CA TYR A 35 15.85 3.07 -32.46
C TYR A 35 16.68 1.78 -32.38
N LEU A 36 17.68 1.78 -31.49
CA LEU A 36 18.49 0.59 -31.22
C LEU A 36 17.77 -0.32 -30.20
N ASP A 37 17.13 -1.37 -30.70
CA ASP A 37 16.40 -2.32 -29.84
C ASP A 37 17.33 -3.11 -28.90
N THR A 38 18.50 -3.49 -29.41
CA THR A 38 19.57 -4.19 -28.68
C THR A 38 20.37 -3.19 -27.84
N ASP A 39 19.78 -2.77 -26.74
CA ASP A 39 20.24 -1.69 -25.85
C ASP A 39 21.17 -2.18 -24.71
N ASP A 40 21.76 -3.36 -24.86
CA ASP A 40 22.62 -4.04 -23.87
C ASP A 40 21.99 -4.34 -22.50
N ARG A 41 20.66 -4.17 -22.35
CA ARG A 41 19.95 -4.56 -21.13
C ARG A 41 19.46 -6.01 -21.16
N ASP A 42 19.41 -6.63 -22.34
CA ASP A 42 18.99 -8.03 -22.49
C ASP A 42 19.85 -8.98 -21.66
N GLN A 43 21.15 -8.71 -21.54
CA GLN A 43 22.14 -9.51 -20.80
C GLN A 43 21.85 -9.60 -19.29
N ALA A 44 21.24 -8.56 -18.71
CA ALA A 44 20.85 -8.52 -17.31
C ALA A 44 19.36 -8.87 -17.09
N SER A 45 18.65 -9.26 -18.16
CA SER A 45 17.21 -9.48 -18.16
C SER A 45 16.84 -10.97 -18.28
N GLU A 46 15.58 -11.25 -17.98
CA GLU A 46 14.92 -12.50 -18.32
C GLU A 46 13.93 -12.29 -19.47
N HIS A 47 13.65 -13.36 -20.22
CA HIS A 47 12.85 -13.31 -21.44
C HIS A 47 11.70 -14.31 -21.34
N LEU A 48 10.48 -13.79 -21.43
CA LEU A 48 9.26 -14.60 -21.52
C LEU A 48 8.78 -14.56 -22.96
N PHE A 49 8.61 -15.72 -23.60
CA PHE A 49 8.24 -15.78 -25.01
C PHE A 49 7.41 -17.02 -25.34
N PHE A 50 6.52 -16.87 -26.33
CA PHE A 50 5.65 -17.92 -26.83
C PHE A 50 6.19 -18.47 -28.14
N THR A 51 6.41 -19.79 -28.18
CA THR A 51 6.94 -20.50 -29.36
C THR A 51 5.84 -21.35 -30.00
N GLU A 52 5.71 -21.24 -31.32
CA GLU A 52 4.86 -22.08 -32.16
C GLU A 52 5.50 -23.45 -32.41
N ASP A 53 4.75 -24.39 -33.02
CA ASP A 53 5.25 -25.75 -33.27
C ASP A 53 6.42 -25.80 -34.28
N ASP A 54 6.53 -24.79 -35.15
CA ASP A 54 7.62 -24.62 -36.11
C ASP A 54 8.84 -23.88 -35.54
N GLY A 55 8.81 -23.53 -34.24
CA GLY A 55 9.88 -22.79 -33.56
C GLY A 55 9.80 -21.27 -33.69
N ALA A 56 8.82 -20.72 -34.41
CA ALA A 56 8.65 -19.27 -34.51
C ALA A 56 8.23 -18.67 -33.16
N VAL A 57 8.80 -17.52 -32.82
CA VAL A 57 8.38 -16.73 -31.64
C VAL A 57 7.29 -15.75 -32.09
N THR A 58 6.10 -15.86 -31.51
CA THR A 58 4.94 -15.03 -31.90
C THR A 58 4.46 -14.09 -30.80
N ALA A 59 5.03 -14.18 -29.61
CA ALA A 59 4.83 -13.21 -28.54
C ALA A 59 6.06 -13.19 -27.63
N CYS A 60 6.50 -12.02 -27.16
CA CYS A 60 7.54 -11.95 -26.13
C CYS A 60 7.47 -10.66 -25.30
N CYS A 61 8.12 -10.70 -24.14
CA CYS A 61 8.50 -9.52 -23.36
C CYS A 61 9.83 -9.76 -22.64
N ARG A 62 10.42 -8.66 -22.18
CA ARG A 62 11.66 -8.62 -21.40
C ARG A 62 11.34 -8.24 -19.96
N LEU A 63 11.83 -9.01 -19.00
CA LEU A 63 11.71 -8.76 -17.56
C LEU A 63 13.06 -8.26 -17.04
N MET A 64 13.09 -7.02 -16.58
CA MET A 64 14.30 -6.37 -16.07
C MET A 64 14.29 -6.32 -14.54
N PRO A 65 15.44 -6.59 -13.88
CA PRO A 65 15.54 -6.51 -12.44
C PRO A 65 15.35 -5.08 -11.90
N PRO A 66 14.95 -4.93 -10.63
CA PRO A 66 14.93 -3.64 -9.93
C PRO A 66 16.30 -2.96 -9.97
N GLY A 67 16.32 -1.65 -10.17
CA GLY A 67 17.52 -0.82 -10.24
C GLY A 67 18.24 -0.81 -11.60
N LEU A 68 17.86 -1.67 -12.57
CA LEU A 68 18.50 -1.66 -13.89
C LEU A 68 18.04 -0.51 -14.79
N LEU A 69 16.73 -0.26 -14.82
CA LEU A 69 16.12 0.82 -15.61
C LEU A 69 15.29 1.74 -14.73
N PHE A 70 14.46 1.14 -13.88
CA PHE A 70 13.69 1.81 -12.87
C PHE A 70 14.07 1.27 -11.50
N ARG A 71 13.63 1.96 -10.46
CA ARG A 71 13.73 1.47 -9.09
C ARG A 71 12.96 0.15 -8.93
N GLU A 72 11.78 0.05 -9.51
CA GLU A 72 10.99 -1.18 -9.60
C GLU A 72 11.59 -2.17 -10.61
N ALA A 73 11.18 -3.44 -10.55
CA ALA A 73 11.38 -4.33 -11.70
C ALA A 73 10.57 -3.81 -12.90
N ALA A 74 10.91 -4.18 -14.12
CA ALA A 74 10.25 -3.63 -15.30
C ALA A 74 9.89 -4.67 -16.36
N ILE A 75 8.72 -4.51 -16.99
CA ILE A 75 8.35 -5.27 -18.18
C ILE A 75 8.52 -4.36 -19.39
N GLY A 76 9.43 -4.71 -20.28
CA GLY A 76 9.67 -4.01 -21.54
C GLY A 76 9.42 -4.89 -22.74
N ARG A 77 9.45 -4.28 -23.94
CA ARG A 77 9.43 -4.99 -25.23
C ARG A 77 8.26 -5.96 -25.37
N VAL A 78 7.10 -5.57 -24.86
CA VAL A 78 5.85 -6.35 -24.94
C VAL A 78 5.37 -6.38 -26.38
N VAL A 79 5.39 -7.55 -27.00
CA VAL A 79 5.06 -7.70 -28.42
C VAL A 79 4.27 -8.96 -28.70
N VAL A 80 3.23 -8.83 -29.54
CA VAL A 80 2.49 -9.96 -30.12
C VAL A 80 2.44 -9.79 -31.63
N SER A 81 2.85 -10.85 -32.33
CA SER A 81 2.81 -10.94 -33.80
C SER A 81 1.41 -10.64 -34.31
N ARG A 82 1.32 -9.93 -35.44
CA ARG A 82 0.04 -9.56 -36.08
C ARG A 82 -0.90 -10.75 -36.24
N MET A 83 -0.37 -11.92 -36.59
CA MET A 83 -1.19 -13.13 -36.84
C MET A 83 -1.81 -13.73 -35.57
N ARG A 84 -1.34 -13.33 -34.38
CA ARG A 84 -1.79 -13.88 -33.09
C ARG A 84 -2.48 -12.84 -32.20
N ARG A 85 -2.68 -11.61 -32.69
CA ARG A 85 -3.45 -10.58 -31.97
C ARG A 85 -4.92 -11.01 -31.87
N GLY A 86 -5.59 -10.57 -30.80
CA GLY A 86 -6.97 -10.96 -30.51
C GLY A 86 -7.15 -12.31 -29.82
N ASN A 87 -6.10 -13.15 -29.72
CA ASN A 87 -6.18 -14.49 -29.13
C ASN A 87 -5.84 -14.52 -27.63
N GLY A 88 -5.89 -13.37 -26.94
CA GLY A 88 -5.62 -13.27 -25.49
C GLY A 88 -4.14 -13.38 -25.07
N LEU A 89 -3.19 -13.64 -25.99
CA LEU A 89 -1.77 -13.84 -25.65
C LEU A 89 -1.14 -12.67 -24.87
N ALA A 90 -1.50 -11.42 -25.18
CA ALA A 90 -0.97 -10.26 -24.46
C ALA A 90 -1.38 -10.27 -22.98
N ARG A 91 -2.64 -10.64 -22.68
CA ARG A 91 -3.13 -10.72 -21.30
C ARG A 91 -2.47 -11.85 -20.54
N GLU A 92 -2.32 -13.01 -21.18
CA GLU A 92 -1.63 -14.15 -20.60
C GLU A 92 -0.14 -13.85 -20.36
N MET A 93 0.51 -13.14 -21.28
CA MET A 93 1.88 -12.67 -21.12
C MET A 93 2.03 -11.75 -19.91
N MET A 94 1.13 -10.76 -19.75
CA MET A 94 1.19 -9.85 -18.60
C MET A 94 0.97 -10.58 -17.28
N ARG A 95 0.06 -11.56 -17.25
CA ARG A 95 -0.14 -12.41 -16.07
C ARG A 95 1.13 -13.17 -15.70
N LEU A 96 1.69 -13.95 -16.64
CA LEU A 96 2.89 -14.77 -16.42
C LEU A 96 4.13 -13.92 -16.10
N ALA A 97 4.32 -12.81 -16.80
CA ALA A 97 5.42 -11.87 -16.56
C ALA A 97 5.34 -11.26 -15.17
N SER A 98 4.14 -10.82 -14.76
CA SER A 98 3.94 -10.24 -13.44
C SER A 98 4.16 -11.27 -12.35
N GLU A 99 3.59 -12.48 -12.49
CA GLU A 99 3.80 -13.58 -11.54
C GLU A 99 5.29 -13.90 -11.37
N ARG A 100 6.05 -13.96 -12.47
CA ARG A 100 7.49 -14.20 -12.43
C ARG A 100 8.26 -13.10 -11.69
N ILE A 101 7.94 -11.83 -11.97
CA ILE A 101 8.56 -10.70 -11.28
C ILE A 101 8.22 -10.73 -9.80
N GLU A 102 6.96 -11.00 -9.45
CA GLU A 102 6.48 -11.03 -8.07
C GLU A 102 7.06 -12.23 -7.29
N GLU A 103 7.31 -13.37 -7.94
CA GLU A 103 8.06 -14.50 -7.34
C GLU A 103 9.53 -14.15 -7.10
N ARG A 104 10.15 -13.41 -8.04
CA ARG A 104 11.60 -13.15 -8.02
C ARG A 104 11.98 -11.96 -7.15
N TRP A 105 11.15 -10.92 -7.17
CA TRP A 105 11.34 -9.62 -6.51
C TRP A 105 10.02 -9.18 -5.86
N PRO A 106 9.59 -9.86 -4.77
CA PRO A 106 8.27 -9.66 -4.17
C PRO A 106 8.01 -8.21 -3.71
N ASP A 107 9.07 -7.48 -3.34
CA ASP A 107 8.98 -6.12 -2.79
C ASP A 107 9.18 -5.01 -3.83
N ALA A 108 9.46 -5.34 -5.10
CA ALA A 108 9.94 -4.36 -6.06
C ALA A 108 8.85 -3.63 -6.85
N GLY A 109 7.65 -4.20 -6.97
CA GLY A 109 6.66 -3.70 -7.95
C GLY A 109 7.11 -3.92 -9.40
N ILE A 110 6.25 -3.51 -10.34
CA ILE A 110 6.44 -3.69 -11.78
C ILE A 110 6.18 -2.38 -12.50
N HIS A 111 7.18 -1.85 -13.18
CA HIS A 111 7.10 -0.67 -14.03
C HIS A 111 6.94 -1.05 -15.50
N ILE A 112 6.08 -0.31 -16.21
CA ILE A 112 6.00 -0.33 -17.67
C ILE A 112 5.96 1.10 -18.24
N SER A 113 6.62 1.31 -19.38
CA SER A 113 6.28 2.41 -20.28
C SER A 113 5.18 1.90 -21.22
N GLY A 114 3.94 2.29 -20.95
CA GLY A 114 2.77 1.84 -21.70
C GLY A 114 2.41 2.84 -22.79
N GLN A 115 2.19 2.37 -24.02
CA GLN A 115 1.61 3.21 -25.08
C GLN A 115 0.22 3.70 -24.63
N LEU A 116 -0.06 5.00 -24.75
CA LEU A 116 -1.27 5.62 -24.18
C LEU A 116 -2.57 4.92 -24.60
N TYR A 117 -2.67 4.47 -25.85
CA TYR A 117 -3.89 3.77 -26.31
C TYR A 117 -4.10 2.38 -25.66
N LEU A 118 -3.08 1.83 -25.01
CA LEU A 118 -3.11 0.57 -24.25
C LEU A 118 -3.28 0.78 -22.74
N GLU A 119 -3.43 2.02 -22.26
CA GLU A 119 -3.58 2.32 -20.83
C GLU A 119 -4.69 1.46 -20.20
N ASN A 120 -5.89 1.44 -20.78
CA ASN A 120 -7.01 0.61 -20.29
C ASN A 120 -6.69 -0.89 -20.28
N PHE A 121 -5.90 -1.37 -21.25
CA PHE A 121 -5.47 -2.77 -21.28
C PHE A 121 -4.56 -3.09 -20.09
N TYR A 122 -3.57 -2.25 -19.82
CA TYR A 122 -2.67 -2.43 -18.68
C TYR A 122 -3.39 -2.22 -17.35
N SER A 123 -4.32 -1.27 -17.27
CA SER A 123 -5.19 -1.10 -16.10
C SER A 123 -5.99 -2.36 -15.80
N SER A 124 -6.53 -3.03 -16.81
CA SER A 124 -7.19 -4.33 -16.64
C SER A 124 -6.26 -5.47 -16.20
N CYS A 125 -4.94 -5.26 -16.27
CA CYS A 125 -3.90 -6.18 -15.79
C CYS A 125 -3.34 -5.78 -14.41
N GLY A 126 -3.92 -4.78 -13.75
CA GLY A 126 -3.53 -4.31 -12.42
C GLY A 126 -2.47 -3.20 -12.40
N PHE A 127 -2.17 -2.57 -13.54
CA PHE A 127 -1.28 -1.42 -13.60
C PHE A 127 -2.05 -0.11 -13.36
N ARG A 128 -1.35 0.91 -12.88
CA ARG A 128 -1.89 2.25 -12.67
C ARG A 128 -0.93 3.28 -13.24
N THR A 129 -1.48 4.27 -13.94
CA THR A 129 -0.75 5.42 -14.46
C THR A 129 -0.22 6.30 -13.32
N ILE A 130 1.07 6.65 -13.39
CA ILE A 130 1.78 7.48 -12.40
C ILE A 130 2.51 8.68 -13.02
N SER A 131 2.30 8.94 -14.31
CA SER A 131 2.89 10.10 -14.98
C SER A 131 1.87 10.80 -15.86
N ASP A 132 2.19 12.05 -16.22
CA ASP A 132 1.60 12.70 -17.39
C ASP A 132 1.99 11.95 -18.69
N VAL A 133 1.29 12.27 -19.77
CA VAL A 133 1.59 11.75 -21.11
C VAL A 133 2.92 12.31 -21.62
N TYR A 134 3.82 11.45 -22.07
CA TYR A 134 5.09 11.82 -22.71
C TYR A 134 5.27 11.15 -24.08
N MET A 135 6.28 11.60 -24.83
CA MET A 135 6.64 11.04 -26.14
C MET A 135 7.86 10.12 -25.99
N GLU A 136 7.76 8.90 -26.51
CA GLU A 136 8.85 7.94 -26.64
C GLU A 136 8.82 7.39 -28.08
N ASP A 137 9.92 7.56 -28.81
CA ASP A 137 10.08 7.19 -30.22
C ASP A 137 8.95 7.64 -31.16
N GLY A 138 8.35 8.81 -30.89
CA GLY A 138 7.27 9.38 -31.69
C GLY A 138 5.87 8.85 -31.35
N ILE A 139 5.74 8.04 -30.29
CA ILE A 139 4.47 7.51 -29.78
C ILE A 139 4.19 8.07 -28.39
N LYS A 140 2.92 8.38 -28.11
CA LYS A 140 2.47 8.81 -26.78
C LYS A 140 2.51 7.64 -25.80
N HIS A 141 3.14 7.86 -24.66
CA HIS A 141 3.29 6.90 -23.57
C HIS A 141 2.87 7.50 -22.24
N VAL A 142 2.60 6.62 -21.28
CA VAL A 142 2.44 6.90 -19.85
C VAL A 142 3.26 5.89 -19.07
N ALA A 143 3.87 6.33 -17.97
CA ALA A 143 4.50 5.42 -17.02
C ALA A 143 3.39 4.80 -16.17
N MET A 144 3.39 3.48 -16.10
CA MET A 144 2.44 2.76 -15.28
C MET A 144 3.15 1.77 -14.40
N VAL A 145 2.56 1.52 -13.24
CA VAL A 145 3.13 0.63 -12.25
C VAL A 145 2.06 -0.31 -11.70
N ARG A 146 2.44 -1.56 -11.51
CA ARG A 146 1.64 -2.57 -10.84
C ARG A 146 2.38 -2.98 -9.60
N TYR A 147 1.64 -3.11 -8.51
CA TYR A 147 2.18 -3.65 -7.29
C TYR A 147 1.19 -4.61 -6.71
N ARG A 148 1.66 -5.83 -6.48
CA ARG A 148 0.78 -6.89 -6.03
C ARG A 148 0.40 -6.75 -4.58
N TYR A 149 1.31 -6.23 -3.76
CA TYR A 149 1.15 -6.20 -2.32
C TYR A 149 1.57 -4.87 -1.72
N ALA A 150 0.87 -4.44 -0.67
CA ALA A 150 1.47 -3.61 0.37
C ALA A 150 2.00 -4.55 1.46
N ALA A 151 3.19 -4.26 1.99
CA ALA A 151 3.75 -5.01 3.10
C ALA A 151 3.43 -4.26 4.41
N VAL A 152 2.81 -4.95 5.36
CA VAL A 152 2.59 -4.44 6.72
C VAL A 152 3.57 -5.13 7.64
N LYS A 153 4.46 -4.34 8.25
CA LYS A 153 5.43 -4.80 9.24
C LYS A 153 5.01 -4.33 10.62
N TYR A 154 4.86 -5.27 11.54
CA TYR A 154 4.61 -4.95 12.95
C TYR A 154 5.91 -4.53 13.64
N LEU A 155 5.88 -3.40 14.33
CA LEU A 155 7.02 -2.83 15.06
C LEU A 155 6.75 -2.73 16.58
N GLY A 156 5.73 -3.46 17.06
CA GLY A 156 5.38 -3.57 18.47
C GLY A 156 4.30 -2.59 18.93
N HIS A 157 3.49 -3.02 19.89
CA HIS A 157 2.39 -2.27 20.49
C HIS A 157 1.37 -1.74 19.45
N SER A 158 1.37 -0.44 19.14
CA SER A 158 0.54 0.23 18.13
C SER A 158 1.32 0.59 16.87
N CYS A 159 2.62 0.27 16.82
CA CYS A 159 3.52 0.74 15.77
C CYS A 159 3.56 -0.22 14.57
N PHE A 160 3.28 0.31 13.38
CA PHE A 160 3.32 -0.42 12.12
C PHE A 160 4.00 0.39 11.03
N ALA A 161 4.75 -0.30 10.16
CA ALA A 161 5.16 0.26 8.88
C ALA A 161 4.36 -0.38 7.76
N VAL A 162 3.64 0.44 6.98
CA VAL A 162 2.93 0.01 5.76
C VAL A 162 3.72 0.50 4.56
N ALA A 163 4.46 -0.41 3.96
CA ALA A 163 5.15 -0.14 2.70
C ALA A 163 4.17 -0.37 1.56
N THR A 164 3.71 0.76 1.01
CA THR A 164 3.01 0.75 -0.25
C THR A 164 4.02 0.82 -1.39
N PRO A 165 3.54 0.55 -2.59
CA PRO A 165 4.19 0.92 -3.85
C PRO A 165 4.89 2.28 -3.93
N LEU A 166 4.13 3.31 -3.59
CA LEU A 166 4.45 4.70 -3.88
C LEU A 166 5.16 5.33 -2.68
N ARG A 167 4.93 4.80 -1.48
CA ARG A 167 5.38 5.42 -0.23
C ARG A 167 5.54 4.39 0.88
N VAL A 168 6.16 4.81 1.98
CA VAL A 168 6.10 4.09 3.25
C VAL A 168 5.34 4.95 4.24
N LEU A 169 4.40 4.34 4.95
CA LEU A 169 3.66 4.96 6.05
C LEU A 169 4.15 4.34 7.35
N LEU A 170 4.50 5.17 8.33
CA LEU A 170 4.89 4.74 9.67
C LEU A 170 3.86 5.25 10.67
N PHE A 171 3.28 4.35 11.43
CA PHE A 171 2.26 4.64 12.43
C PHE A 171 2.83 4.48 13.84
N ASP A 172 2.46 5.40 14.73
CA ASP A 172 2.63 5.35 16.19
C ASP A 172 4.04 4.92 16.63
N TYR A 173 5.07 5.54 16.03
CA TYR A 173 6.45 5.31 16.44
C TYR A 173 6.76 6.09 17.73
N GLY A 174 6.46 5.46 18.86
CA GLY A 174 6.77 5.98 20.20
C GLY A 174 8.19 5.68 20.69
N VAL A 175 8.57 6.36 21.77
CA VAL A 175 9.73 6.02 22.63
C VAL A 175 9.57 4.62 23.25
N LEU A 176 8.33 4.18 23.47
CA LEU A 176 7.97 2.84 23.94
C LEU A 176 7.29 2.01 22.84
N PRO A 177 7.37 0.67 22.91
CA PRO A 177 8.32 -0.12 23.71
C PRO A 177 9.78 0.20 23.37
N ASP A 178 10.71 -0.11 24.28
CA ASP A 178 12.15 0.03 24.03
C ASP A 178 12.61 -0.97 22.96
N ARG A 179 12.80 -0.45 21.75
CA ARG A 179 13.19 -1.21 20.55
C ARG A 179 14.71 -1.41 20.44
N ASP A 180 15.53 -0.73 21.24
CA ASP A 180 16.99 -0.85 21.17
C ASP A 180 17.46 -2.26 21.56
N SER A 181 16.66 -2.96 22.35
CA SER A 181 16.92 -4.33 22.80
C SER A 181 16.53 -5.42 21.79
N TRP A 182 15.90 -5.08 20.66
CA TRP A 182 15.34 -6.06 19.72
C TRP A 182 16.31 -6.37 18.57
N PRO A 183 17.01 -7.52 18.58
CA PRO A 183 18.04 -7.84 17.58
C PRO A 183 17.46 -7.92 16.15
N GLU A 184 16.22 -8.40 16.01
CA GLU A 184 15.51 -8.50 14.73
C GLU A 184 14.94 -7.17 14.24
N LEU A 185 14.84 -6.18 15.13
CA LEU A 185 14.32 -4.86 14.81
C LEU A 185 15.41 -3.83 14.54
N SER A 186 16.67 -4.27 14.38
CA SER A 186 17.82 -3.41 14.11
C SER A 186 17.67 -2.62 12.77
N ARG A 187 16.87 -1.57 12.87
CA ARG A 187 16.81 -0.32 12.10
C ARG A 187 16.23 -0.25 10.70
N ASN A 188 15.50 -1.23 10.20
CA ASN A 188 14.91 -1.03 8.87
C ASN A 188 13.38 -1.06 8.93
N LEU A 189 12.80 0.14 8.90
CA LEU A 189 11.62 0.37 8.05
C LEU A 189 11.82 -0.42 6.74
N PRO A 190 10.75 -0.93 6.11
CA PRO A 190 10.88 -1.49 4.77
C PRO A 190 11.74 -0.54 3.92
N ALA A 191 12.79 -1.07 3.28
CA ALA A 191 13.78 -0.22 2.61
C ALA A 191 13.04 0.79 1.73
N LEU A 192 13.21 2.08 2.01
CA LEU A 192 12.43 3.11 1.34
C LEU A 192 12.65 3.04 -0.17
N ASN A 193 13.86 2.68 -0.60
CA ASN A 193 14.24 2.55 -2.00
C ASN A 193 13.93 3.84 -2.79
N GLY A 194 13.99 5.02 -2.16
CA GLY A 194 13.63 6.30 -2.78
C GLY A 194 12.13 6.64 -2.71
N ARG A 195 11.32 5.87 -1.98
CA ARG A 195 9.94 6.26 -1.60
C ARG A 195 9.96 7.39 -0.58
N PRO A 196 9.01 8.34 -0.65
CA PRO A 196 8.73 9.22 0.47
C PRO A 196 8.24 8.41 1.68
N LEU A 197 8.67 8.83 2.87
CA LEU A 197 8.19 8.34 4.16
C LEU A 197 7.18 9.33 4.73
N TYR A 198 5.99 8.88 5.12
CA TYR A 198 5.03 9.68 5.86
C TYR A 198 4.82 9.07 7.23
N ILE A 199 4.82 9.89 8.26
CA ILE A 199 4.67 9.45 9.65
C ILE A 199 3.33 9.95 10.20
N PHE A 200 2.66 9.10 10.97
CA PHE A 200 1.39 9.37 11.64
C PHE A 200 1.53 8.95 13.10
N SER A 201 1.35 9.88 14.02
CA SER A 201 1.17 9.57 15.45
C SER A 201 -0.25 9.93 15.86
N SER A 202 -0.98 8.99 16.44
CA SER A 202 -2.35 9.19 16.88
C SER A 202 -2.44 10.26 17.98
N HIS A 203 -1.46 10.32 18.87
CA HIS A 203 -1.40 11.24 20.02
C HIS A 203 0.01 11.34 20.60
N GLN A 204 0.25 12.20 21.59
CA GLN A 204 1.59 12.58 22.07
C GLN A 204 2.10 11.78 23.28
N HIS A 205 1.48 10.64 23.58
CA HIS A 205 2.01 9.71 24.57
C HIS A 205 3.26 8.97 24.10
N GLY A 206 4.13 8.61 25.04
CA GLY A 206 5.45 8.04 24.75
C GLY A 206 5.43 6.68 24.04
N ASP A 207 4.34 5.92 24.10
CA ASP A 207 4.12 4.66 23.38
C ASP A 207 3.60 4.82 21.95
N HIS A 208 3.24 6.05 21.55
CA HIS A 208 2.75 6.39 20.20
C HIS A 208 3.58 7.48 19.50
N TYR A 209 4.30 8.29 20.27
CA TYR A 209 4.99 9.49 19.81
C TYR A 209 6.38 9.62 20.41
N ALA A 210 7.28 10.19 19.62
CA ALA A 210 8.59 10.62 20.06
C ALA A 210 8.88 12.02 19.51
N GLU A 211 9.26 12.96 20.39
CA GLU A 211 9.62 14.33 19.98
C GLU A 211 10.77 14.33 18.96
N ALA A 212 11.69 13.36 19.08
CA ALA A 212 12.82 13.21 18.18
C ALA A 212 12.48 12.60 16.80
N THR A 213 11.22 12.30 16.49
CA THR A 213 10.80 11.55 15.29
C THR A 213 11.44 12.06 13.99
N LEU A 214 11.36 13.36 13.70
CA LEU A 214 11.93 13.91 12.47
C LEU A 214 13.48 13.83 12.43
N SER A 215 14.12 13.83 13.60
CA SER A 215 15.58 13.64 13.68
C SER A 215 16.00 12.17 13.53
N MET A 216 15.14 11.23 13.97
CA MET A 216 15.34 9.79 13.80
C MET A 216 15.10 9.35 12.36
N PHE A 217 14.19 10.03 11.65
CA PHE A 217 13.79 9.74 10.28
C PHE A 217 13.94 10.99 9.39
N PRO A 218 15.19 11.40 9.06
CA PRO A 218 15.43 12.61 8.27
C PRO A 218 14.81 12.58 6.86
N GLU A 219 14.55 11.39 6.30
CA GLU A 219 13.84 11.11 5.05
C GLU A 219 12.33 11.44 5.06
N THR A 220 11.75 11.79 6.22
CA THR A 220 10.29 11.95 6.39
C THR A 220 9.73 13.06 5.52
N GLU A 221 8.98 12.75 4.48
CA GLU A 221 8.33 13.74 3.63
C GLU A 221 7.38 14.63 4.44
N PHE A 222 6.56 14.04 5.30
CA PHE A 222 5.65 14.76 6.19
C PHE A 222 5.27 13.95 7.43
N PHE A 223 5.04 14.63 8.56
CA PHE A 223 4.64 14.04 9.84
C PHE A 223 3.33 14.64 10.34
N LEU A 224 2.28 13.83 10.44
CA LEU A 224 1.03 14.20 11.10
C LEU A 224 1.00 13.64 12.51
N HIS A 225 0.67 14.47 13.49
CA HIS A 225 0.52 14.01 14.87
C HIS A 225 -0.76 14.58 15.50
N GLY A 226 -1.59 13.70 16.06
CA GLY A 226 -2.76 14.12 16.82
C GLY A 226 -2.33 14.88 18.08
N HIS A 227 -3.12 15.87 18.44
CA HIS A 227 -2.88 16.69 19.63
C HIS A 227 -3.67 16.17 20.85
N ASP A 228 -3.02 16.10 22.01
CA ASP A 228 -3.60 15.63 23.29
C ASP A 228 -4.47 16.69 23.98
N SER A 229 -5.35 17.36 23.21
CA SER A 229 -6.33 18.26 23.81
C SER A 229 -7.59 17.49 24.21
N GLU A 230 -8.26 17.95 25.28
CA GLU A 230 -9.62 17.53 25.66
C GLU A 230 -10.66 17.67 24.51
N SER A 231 -10.25 18.19 23.34
CA SER A 231 -11.03 18.25 22.10
C SER A 231 -11.57 16.91 21.63
N GLY A 232 -10.89 15.78 21.93
CA GLY A 232 -11.43 14.45 21.64
C GLY A 232 -12.79 14.22 22.30
N LEU A 233 -12.98 14.72 23.53
CA LEU A 233 -14.23 14.65 24.30
C LEU A 233 -15.27 15.70 23.89
N ARG A 234 -14.95 16.58 22.94
CA ARG A 234 -15.84 17.62 22.40
C ARG A 234 -15.91 17.59 20.87
N ALA A 235 -15.53 16.48 20.26
CA ALA A 235 -15.52 16.37 18.80
C ALA A 235 -16.93 16.54 18.20
N ASP A 236 -17.98 16.20 18.96
CA ASP A 236 -19.39 16.46 18.66
C ASP A 236 -19.74 17.97 18.54
N GLN A 237 -18.90 18.84 19.09
CA GLN A 237 -19.07 20.30 19.09
C GLN A 237 -18.15 20.98 18.05
N MET A 238 -17.26 20.24 17.41
CA MET A 238 -16.31 20.77 16.43
C MET A 238 -16.93 20.85 15.03
N GLN A 239 -16.53 21.86 14.27
CA GLN A 239 -16.92 21.98 12.86
C GLN A 239 -15.91 21.26 11.99
N ASN A 240 -16.40 20.67 10.89
CA ASN A 240 -15.52 20.07 9.90
C ASN A 240 -14.61 21.13 9.28
N GLU A 241 -13.31 20.87 9.27
CA GLU A 241 -12.30 21.75 8.71
C GLU A 241 -11.52 21.01 7.61
N GLN A 242 -11.24 21.71 6.51
CA GLN A 242 -10.41 21.18 5.42
C GLN A 242 -9.07 21.91 5.39
N ILE A 243 -7.98 21.14 5.36
CA ILE A 243 -6.62 21.67 5.35
C ILE A 243 -5.88 21.12 4.13
N ASP A 244 -5.33 22.00 3.30
CA ASP A 244 -4.39 21.63 2.25
C ASP A 244 -2.95 21.91 2.72
N THR A 245 -2.15 20.85 2.79
CA THR A 245 -0.77 20.94 3.30
C THR A 245 0.21 21.60 2.32
N SER A 246 -0.20 21.91 1.09
CA SER A 246 0.67 22.52 0.08
C SER A 246 1.32 23.82 0.55
N GLU A 247 0.57 24.68 1.24
CA GLU A 247 1.09 25.95 1.79
C GLU A 247 2.05 25.72 2.97
N ILE A 248 1.75 24.72 3.82
CA ILE A 248 2.58 24.32 4.96
C ILE A 248 3.94 23.79 4.46
N LYS A 249 3.92 22.92 3.45
CA LYS A 249 5.13 22.41 2.77
C LYS A 249 5.89 23.53 2.08
N ALA A 250 5.20 24.46 1.42
CA ALA A 250 5.84 25.62 0.76
C ALA A 250 6.54 26.56 1.76
N ALA A 251 6.05 26.64 3.01
CA ALA A 251 6.70 27.35 4.10
C ALA A 251 7.91 26.60 4.70
N GLY A 252 8.19 25.39 4.22
CA GLY A 252 9.31 24.55 4.68
C GLY A 252 9.00 23.69 5.91
N ALA A 253 7.77 23.70 6.41
CA ALA A 253 7.35 22.83 7.49
C ALA A 253 7.11 21.41 6.96
N ARG A 254 7.50 20.41 7.76
CA ARG A 254 7.36 18.97 7.47
C ARG A 254 6.50 18.26 8.51
N GLU A 255 5.80 19.01 9.35
CA GLU A 255 4.91 18.47 10.38
C GLU A 255 3.66 19.32 10.54
N LEU A 256 2.59 18.69 11.04
CA LEU A 256 1.34 19.34 11.38
C LEU A 256 0.66 18.61 12.55
N ALA A 257 0.33 19.36 13.59
CA ALA A 257 -0.59 18.94 14.63
C ALA A 257 -2.01 18.89 14.06
N VAL A 258 -2.71 17.77 14.24
CA VAL A 258 -4.09 17.59 13.77
C VAL A 258 -5.06 17.36 14.91
N TYR A 259 -6.32 17.65 14.62
CA TYR A 259 -7.43 17.61 15.56
C TYR A 259 -8.62 16.83 14.98
N PRO A 260 -9.55 16.36 15.82
CA PRO A 260 -10.81 15.78 15.37
C PRO A 260 -11.57 16.70 14.40
N ARG A 261 -12.34 16.10 13.49
CA ARG A 261 -13.14 16.77 12.45
C ARG A 261 -12.31 17.50 11.38
N GLN A 262 -11.04 17.14 11.22
CA GLN A 262 -10.20 17.67 10.14
C GLN A 262 -10.11 16.69 8.96
N GLN A 263 -10.20 17.23 7.75
CA GLN A 263 -9.90 16.55 6.50
C GLN A 263 -8.62 17.17 5.90
N ILE A 264 -7.55 16.41 5.88
CA ILE A 264 -6.24 16.83 5.41
C ILE A 264 -6.02 16.34 3.97
N LYS A 265 -5.67 17.26 3.07
CA LYS A 265 -5.11 16.96 1.76
C LYS A 265 -3.58 16.99 1.86
N LEU A 266 -2.96 15.82 1.74
CA LEU A 266 -1.51 15.64 1.79
C LEU A 266 -1.03 14.93 0.54
N ASP A 267 -0.42 15.67 -0.37
CA ASP A 267 -0.04 15.20 -1.70
C ASP A 267 -1.26 14.52 -2.41
N ASP A 268 -1.14 13.27 -2.83
CA ASP A 268 -2.22 12.49 -3.43
C ASP A 268 -3.11 11.74 -2.40
N MET A 269 -2.90 11.95 -1.10
CA MET A 269 -3.68 11.36 -0.01
C MET A 269 -4.79 12.29 0.47
N THR A 270 -5.88 11.69 0.92
CA THR A 270 -6.93 12.37 1.70
C THR A 270 -7.02 11.68 3.06
N ILE A 271 -6.84 12.42 4.15
CA ILE A 271 -6.82 11.89 5.51
C ILE A 271 -7.94 12.52 6.31
N TYR A 272 -8.79 11.70 6.92
CA TYR A 272 -9.82 12.17 7.86
C TYR A 272 -9.35 11.86 9.28
N CYS A 273 -9.36 12.90 10.12
CA CYS A 273 -8.94 12.88 11.50
C CYS A 273 -10.18 12.91 12.38
N SER A 274 -10.51 11.80 13.05
CA SER A 274 -11.61 11.76 14.02
C SER A 274 -11.06 11.67 15.43
N GLY A 275 -11.88 12.02 16.42
CA GLY A 275 -11.56 11.75 17.81
C GLY A 275 -11.43 10.25 18.06
N SER A 276 -10.34 9.86 18.70
CA SER A 276 -10.25 8.60 19.42
C SER A 276 -10.77 8.84 20.83
N SER A 277 -11.74 8.04 21.28
CA SER A 277 -12.56 8.33 22.46
C SER A 277 -11.86 8.12 23.81
N ASP A 278 -10.69 7.46 23.84
CA ASP A 278 -9.80 7.47 24.99
C ASP A 278 -8.83 8.66 24.90
N GLN A 279 -7.89 8.60 23.95
CA GLN A 279 -7.02 9.71 23.59
C GLN A 279 -6.69 9.75 22.10
N GLY A 280 -6.44 10.96 21.61
CA GLY A 280 -5.84 11.17 20.30
C GLY A 280 -6.79 11.30 19.13
N THR A 281 -6.20 11.04 17.97
CA THR A 281 -6.84 11.08 16.65
C THR A 281 -6.79 9.70 16.01
N ALA A 282 -7.95 9.21 15.56
CA ALA A 282 -8.02 8.12 14.62
C ALA A 282 -7.88 8.66 13.19
N PHE A 283 -7.17 7.93 12.34
CA PHE A 283 -6.93 8.29 10.95
C PHE A 283 -7.68 7.36 10.00
N LEU A 284 -8.50 7.91 9.11
CA LEU A 284 -8.94 7.25 7.89
C LEU A 284 -8.14 7.84 6.72
N ILE A 285 -7.22 7.06 6.17
CA ILE A 285 -6.26 7.49 5.16
C ILE A 285 -6.65 6.86 3.83
N HIS A 286 -7.13 7.67 2.91
CA HIS A 286 -7.35 7.27 1.53
C HIS A 286 -6.10 7.54 0.71
N LEU A 287 -5.46 6.44 0.28
CA LEU A 287 -4.39 6.46 -0.70
C LEU A 287 -4.95 6.02 -2.05
N PRO A 288 -4.29 6.40 -3.14
CA PRO A 288 -4.68 5.90 -4.44
C PRO A 288 -4.57 4.37 -4.58
N GLU A 289 -3.65 3.75 -3.85
CA GLU A 289 -3.43 2.30 -3.83
C GLU A 289 -4.30 1.52 -2.83
N LEU A 290 -4.72 2.14 -1.71
CA LEU A 290 -5.48 1.46 -0.65
C LEU A 290 -6.08 2.47 0.36
N THR A 291 -7.07 2.06 1.15
CA THR A 291 -7.60 2.85 2.27
C THR A 291 -7.24 2.17 3.60
N ILE A 292 -6.63 2.92 4.53
CA ILE A 292 -6.26 2.46 5.88
C ILE A 292 -7.11 3.15 6.94
N VAL A 293 -7.50 2.42 7.97
CA VAL A 293 -7.92 2.99 9.25
C VAL A 293 -6.85 2.70 10.30
N HIS A 294 -6.42 3.71 11.03
CA HIS A 294 -5.65 3.56 12.26
C HIS A 294 -6.50 4.15 13.38
N ALA A 295 -7.05 3.30 14.26
CA ALA A 295 -8.07 3.73 15.20
C ALA A 295 -7.54 4.54 16.40
N GLY A 296 -6.21 4.67 16.55
CA GLY A 296 -5.62 5.22 17.77
C GLY A 296 -6.02 4.36 18.97
N ASP A 297 -6.31 5.01 20.10
CA ASP A 297 -6.73 4.35 21.34
C ASP A 297 -8.26 4.36 21.48
N LEU A 298 -8.95 3.85 20.46
CA LEU A 298 -10.41 3.79 20.43
C LEU A 298 -10.97 2.88 21.54
N ALA A 299 -11.80 3.43 22.41
CA ALA A 299 -12.59 2.67 23.39
C ALA A 299 -13.97 3.31 23.60
N ARG A 300 -15.04 2.51 23.68
CA ARG A 300 -16.40 3.02 23.96
C ARG A 300 -16.66 3.06 25.46
N TRP A 301 -15.84 3.82 26.21
CA TRP A 301 -15.94 3.91 27.67
C TRP A 301 -17.37 4.19 28.13
N ASP A 302 -17.82 3.43 29.12
CA ASP A 302 -19.21 3.42 29.58
C ASP A 302 -19.43 4.05 30.94
N ASP A 303 -18.38 4.61 31.54
CA ASP A 303 -18.42 5.34 32.81
C ASP A 303 -19.39 6.53 32.77
N LEU A 304 -19.49 7.19 31.61
CA LEU A 304 -20.37 8.34 31.38
C LEU A 304 -20.99 8.26 29.98
N ASP A 305 -22.30 8.54 29.87
CA ASP A 305 -23.05 8.52 28.59
C ASP A 305 -22.41 9.40 27.50
N GLN A 306 -21.74 10.50 27.91
CA GLN A 306 -21.04 11.39 27.00
C GLN A 306 -19.90 10.68 26.23
N TYR A 307 -19.18 9.76 26.86
CA TYR A 307 -18.05 9.05 26.23
C TYR A 307 -18.55 8.06 25.17
N LYS A 308 -19.62 7.32 25.49
CA LYS A 308 -20.33 6.48 24.51
C LYS A 308 -20.80 7.26 23.29
N LEU A 309 -21.37 8.45 23.53
CA LEU A 309 -21.94 9.27 22.47
C LEU A 309 -20.86 9.83 21.55
N VAL A 310 -19.76 10.34 22.12
CA VAL A 310 -18.63 10.87 21.34
C VAL A 310 -18.02 9.78 20.45
N GLN A 311 -17.75 8.59 21.00
CA GLN A 311 -17.24 7.46 20.21
C GLN A 311 -18.14 7.15 19.02
N GLN A 312 -19.46 7.07 19.25
CA GLN A 312 -20.44 6.75 18.22
C GLN A 312 -20.50 7.82 17.14
N ILE A 313 -20.52 9.10 17.53
CA ILE A 313 -20.57 10.27 16.63
C ILE A 313 -19.34 10.32 15.73
N GLU A 314 -18.14 10.04 16.27
CA GLU A 314 -16.91 10.03 15.50
C GLU A 314 -16.82 8.82 14.55
N THR A 315 -17.27 7.65 15.01
CA THR A 315 -17.29 6.43 14.19
C THR A 315 -18.30 6.55 13.05
N ASP A 316 -19.48 7.13 13.31
CA ASP A 316 -20.49 7.42 12.29
C ASP A 316 -19.93 8.36 11.22
N TRP A 317 -19.23 9.41 11.63
CA TRP A 317 -18.63 10.35 10.69
C TRP A 317 -17.50 9.73 9.85
N LEU A 318 -16.62 8.91 10.44
CA LEU A 318 -15.63 8.16 9.66
C LEU A 318 -16.29 7.22 8.67
N ALA A 319 -17.36 6.52 9.07
CA ALA A 319 -18.12 5.64 8.20
C ALA A 319 -18.76 6.40 7.03
N GLU A 320 -19.32 7.59 7.26
CA GLU A 320 -19.81 8.47 6.19
C GLU A 320 -18.70 8.85 5.21
N CYS A 321 -17.50 9.16 5.71
CA CYS A 321 -16.34 9.48 4.88
C CYS A 321 -15.94 8.32 3.95
N THR A 322 -16.20 7.05 4.35
CA THR A 322 -15.95 5.88 3.49
C THR A 322 -16.77 5.89 2.20
N GLY A 323 -17.91 6.60 2.15
CA GLY A 323 -18.69 6.78 0.93
C GLY A 323 -17.91 7.45 -0.21
N SER A 324 -16.89 8.25 0.13
CA SER A 324 -16.00 8.91 -0.83
C SER A 324 -14.71 8.13 -1.13
N THR A 325 -14.28 7.26 -0.21
CA THR A 325 -12.97 6.55 -0.30
C THR A 325 -13.10 5.08 -0.67
N GLY A 326 -14.32 4.54 -0.63
CA GLY A 326 -14.58 3.10 -0.52
C GLY A 326 -14.31 2.59 0.90
N LYS A 327 -14.74 1.35 1.17
CA LYS A 327 -14.46 0.67 2.45
C LYS A 327 -12.94 0.55 2.69
N PRO A 328 -12.47 0.51 3.95
CA PRO A 328 -11.06 0.32 4.24
C PRO A 328 -10.57 -1.05 3.79
N ASP A 329 -9.37 -1.10 3.21
CA ASP A 329 -8.69 -2.35 2.89
C ASP A 329 -8.04 -2.93 4.16
N LEU A 330 -7.54 -2.04 5.03
CA LEU A 330 -6.83 -2.38 6.26
C LEU A 330 -7.31 -1.50 7.43
N ALA A 331 -7.50 -2.10 8.60
CA ALA A 331 -7.74 -1.40 9.85
C ALA A 331 -6.81 -1.90 10.98
N PHE A 332 -6.14 -0.98 11.66
CA PHE A 332 -5.42 -1.24 12.92
C PHE A 332 -6.33 -0.86 14.09
N LEU A 333 -6.67 -1.83 14.94
CA LEU A 333 -7.66 -1.67 16.02
C LEU A 333 -7.05 -2.00 17.38
N PRO A 334 -7.14 -1.12 18.40
CA PRO A 334 -6.63 -1.40 19.74
C PRO A 334 -7.55 -2.42 20.42
N VAL A 335 -6.99 -3.52 20.91
CA VAL A 335 -7.81 -4.63 21.48
C VAL A 335 -7.60 -4.84 22.97
N SER A 336 -6.82 -3.97 23.60
CA SER A 336 -6.49 -4.03 25.01
C SER A 336 -6.13 -2.64 25.54
N THR A 337 -6.24 -2.50 26.85
CA THR A 337 -5.63 -1.41 27.62
C THR A 337 -4.12 -1.65 27.79
N SER A 338 -3.36 -0.60 28.08
CA SER A 338 -1.90 -0.70 28.31
C SER A 338 -1.52 -1.58 29.52
N ASP A 339 -2.45 -1.84 30.45
CA ASP A 339 -2.27 -2.73 31.60
C ASP A 339 -2.73 -4.17 31.36
N GLY A 340 -3.13 -4.51 30.13
CA GLY A 340 -3.28 -5.90 29.70
C GLY A 340 -4.69 -6.48 29.86
N TYR A 341 -5.73 -5.65 29.78
CA TYR A 341 -7.12 -6.08 29.79
C TYR A 341 -7.79 -5.88 28.44
N GLN A 342 -8.51 -6.90 27.97
CA GLN A 342 -9.45 -6.78 26.84
C GLN A 342 -10.84 -6.53 27.40
N GLU A 343 -11.16 -5.25 27.60
CA GLU A 343 -12.41 -4.86 28.25
C GLU A 343 -13.58 -4.77 27.28
N GLN A 344 -14.80 -4.96 27.79
CA GLN A 344 -16.02 -4.92 26.99
C GLN A 344 -16.23 -3.56 26.27
N PRO A 345 -15.97 -2.40 26.91
CA PRO A 345 -16.06 -1.10 26.22
C PRO A 345 -15.16 -0.98 24.99
N ILE A 346 -13.97 -1.61 24.99
CA ILE A 346 -13.10 -1.67 23.82
C ILE A 346 -13.78 -2.49 22.73
N LEU A 347 -14.19 -3.73 23.05
CA LEU A 347 -14.85 -4.64 22.11
C LEU A 347 -16.13 -4.05 21.50
N ASP A 348 -16.93 -3.32 22.29
CA ASP A 348 -18.14 -2.65 21.83
C ASP A 348 -17.83 -1.53 20.81
N GLY A 349 -16.76 -0.78 21.03
CA GLY A 349 -16.27 0.24 20.08
C GLY A 349 -15.75 -0.38 18.78
N LEU A 350 -15.01 -1.51 18.89
CA LEU A 350 -14.51 -2.23 17.73
C LEU A 350 -15.64 -2.86 16.91
N GLU A 351 -16.64 -3.44 17.56
CA GLU A 351 -17.85 -3.97 16.91
C GLU A 351 -18.58 -2.88 16.11
N ASP A 352 -18.77 -1.70 16.72
CA ASP A 352 -19.42 -0.56 16.07
C ASP A 352 -18.64 -0.13 14.80
N MET A 353 -17.32 0.03 14.91
CA MET A 353 -16.46 0.41 13.79
C MET A 353 -16.44 -0.64 12.67
N ILE A 354 -16.28 -1.93 13.01
CA ILE A 354 -16.24 -3.01 12.02
C ILE A 354 -17.58 -3.13 11.30
N SER A 355 -18.70 -3.03 12.03
CA SER A 355 -20.05 -3.14 11.45
C SER A 355 -20.35 -2.04 10.43
N LYS A 356 -19.87 -0.81 10.69
CA LYS A 356 -20.14 0.37 9.86
C LYS A 356 -19.16 0.51 8.70
N MET A 357 -17.87 0.30 8.95
CA MET A 357 -16.81 0.53 7.96
C MET A 357 -16.45 -0.71 7.15
N LYS A 358 -16.72 -1.92 7.68
CA LYS A 358 -16.50 -3.20 7.01
C LYS A 358 -15.10 -3.37 6.41
N PRO A 359 -14.03 -3.15 7.20
CA PRO A 359 -12.66 -3.26 6.70
C PRO A 359 -12.40 -4.66 6.13
N GLY A 360 -11.65 -4.76 5.03
CA GLY A 360 -11.30 -6.07 4.46
C GLY A 360 -10.45 -6.91 5.43
N ILE A 361 -9.44 -6.28 6.03
CA ILE A 361 -8.54 -6.88 7.01
C ILE A 361 -8.45 -6.00 8.26
N VAL A 362 -8.53 -6.63 9.42
CA VAL A 362 -8.23 -6.05 10.73
C VAL A 362 -6.95 -6.65 11.28
N ILE A 363 -6.06 -5.79 11.79
CA ILE A 363 -4.89 -6.19 12.56
C ILE A 363 -5.08 -5.65 13.98
N PRO A 364 -5.17 -6.52 15.00
CA PRO A 364 -5.23 -6.09 16.39
C PRO A 364 -3.90 -5.47 16.81
N MET A 365 -3.97 -4.44 17.65
CA MET A 365 -2.82 -3.70 18.16
C MET A 365 -3.00 -3.31 19.63
N HIS A 366 -2.09 -2.48 20.15
CA HIS A 366 -2.12 -1.94 21.51
C HIS A 366 -1.89 -3.00 22.60
N GLY A 367 -1.10 -4.03 22.30
CA GLY A 367 -0.84 -5.14 23.23
C GLY A 367 0.09 -4.80 24.39
N HIS A 368 1.08 -3.92 24.19
CA HIS A 368 2.05 -3.50 25.22
C HIS A 368 2.69 -4.68 26.02
N GLY A 369 3.04 -5.78 25.35
CA GLY A 369 3.54 -7.00 26.01
C GLY A 369 2.48 -8.07 26.30
N PHE A 370 1.21 -7.77 26.03
CA PHE A 370 0.06 -8.67 26.15
C PHE A 370 -0.48 -9.09 24.77
N GLU A 371 0.39 -9.26 23.77
CA GLU A 371 0.02 -9.64 22.39
C GLU A 371 -0.75 -10.97 22.28
N TYR A 372 -0.84 -11.79 23.34
CA TYR A 372 -1.74 -12.95 23.36
C TYR A 372 -3.23 -12.57 23.29
N LEU A 373 -3.60 -11.34 23.69
CA LEU A 373 -4.97 -10.82 23.59
C LEU A 373 -5.41 -10.62 22.14
N TYR A 374 -4.46 -10.58 21.20
CA TYR A 374 -4.75 -10.50 19.77
C TYR A 374 -5.44 -11.78 19.27
N ASP A 375 -5.08 -12.94 19.83
CA ASP A 375 -5.78 -14.20 19.52
C ASP A 375 -7.18 -14.19 20.16
N SER A 376 -7.31 -13.69 21.39
CA SER A 376 -8.62 -13.56 22.05
C SER A 376 -9.58 -12.67 21.27
N PHE A 377 -9.09 -11.57 20.70
CA PHE A 377 -9.87 -10.73 19.80
C PHE A 377 -10.25 -11.47 18.51
N ALA A 378 -9.32 -12.20 17.89
CA ALA A 378 -9.60 -12.97 16.69
C ALA A 378 -10.68 -14.03 16.94
N ASP A 379 -10.60 -14.76 18.05
CA ASP A 379 -11.61 -15.72 18.49
C ASP A 379 -12.96 -15.04 18.75
N TRP A 380 -12.95 -13.88 19.43
CA TRP A 380 -14.15 -13.09 19.67
C TRP A 380 -14.83 -12.67 18.36
N LEU A 381 -14.08 -12.19 17.37
CA LEU A 381 -14.67 -11.76 16.08
C LEU A 381 -15.29 -12.94 15.33
N LEU A 382 -14.69 -14.14 15.42
CA LEU A 382 -15.26 -15.36 14.83
C LEU A 382 -16.60 -15.78 15.46
N THR A 383 -16.89 -15.32 16.69
CA THR A 383 -18.22 -15.53 17.30
C THR A 383 -19.31 -14.62 16.74
N LYS A 384 -18.95 -13.67 15.85
CA LYS A 384 -19.84 -12.66 15.24
C LYS A 384 -19.85 -12.80 13.71
N PRO A 385 -20.59 -13.78 13.16
CA PRO A 385 -20.61 -14.08 11.73
C PRO A 385 -21.00 -12.88 10.84
N GLU A 386 -21.84 -11.99 11.35
CA GLU A 386 -22.26 -10.75 10.69
C GLU A 386 -21.10 -9.78 10.43
N LEU A 387 -20.02 -9.87 11.22
CA LEU A 387 -18.79 -9.09 11.03
C LEU A 387 -17.72 -9.90 10.28
N SER A 388 -17.49 -11.14 10.72
CA SER A 388 -16.37 -11.97 10.26
C SER A 388 -16.50 -12.49 8.83
N THR A 389 -17.68 -12.39 8.22
CA THR A 389 -17.90 -12.79 6.81
C THR A 389 -17.26 -11.81 5.84
N GLU A 390 -17.20 -10.53 6.17
CA GLU A 390 -16.66 -9.46 5.30
C GLU A 390 -15.29 -8.94 5.78
N THR A 391 -14.89 -9.30 7.00
CA THR A 391 -13.68 -8.82 7.68
C THR A 391 -12.81 -9.99 8.13
N GLN A 392 -11.55 -10.02 7.71
CA GLN A 392 -10.57 -11.02 8.16
C GLN A 392 -9.68 -10.45 9.26
N VAL A 393 -9.29 -11.27 10.24
CA VAL A 393 -8.28 -10.87 11.25
C VAL A 393 -6.92 -11.43 10.88
N GLN A 394 -5.89 -10.57 10.90
CA GLN A 394 -4.49 -10.96 10.73
C GLN A 394 -3.71 -10.61 11.99
N VAL A 395 -3.25 -11.62 12.73
CA VAL A 395 -2.58 -11.44 14.02
C VAL A 395 -1.05 -11.35 13.83
N LEU A 396 -0.46 -10.25 14.26
CA LEU A 396 0.99 -10.01 14.28
C LEU A 396 1.45 -9.84 15.73
N LYS A 397 2.19 -10.80 16.28
CA LYS A 397 2.57 -10.81 17.71
C LYS A 397 4.05 -10.53 17.97
N ALA A 398 4.92 -10.94 17.04
CA ALA A 398 6.34 -10.71 17.19
C ALA A 398 6.75 -9.48 16.36
N PRO A 399 7.43 -8.49 16.97
CA PRO A 399 8.02 -7.40 16.22
C PRO A 399 8.90 -7.91 15.09
N GLY A 400 8.79 -7.31 13.90
CA GLY A 400 9.43 -7.78 12.68
C GLY A 400 8.57 -8.71 11.83
N ASN A 401 7.45 -9.24 12.34
CA ASN A 401 6.51 -9.99 11.50
C ASN A 401 5.96 -9.10 10.38
N ILE A 402 5.85 -9.69 9.18
CA ILE A 402 5.38 -9.02 7.96
C ILE A 402 4.22 -9.83 7.39
N ILE A 403 3.17 -9.14 6.96
CA ILE A 403 2.14 -9.68 6.06
C ILE A 403 2.08 -8.87 4.77
N ASN A 404 1.64 -9.53 3.70
CA ASN A 404 1.46 -8.92 2.39
C ASN A 404 -0.03 -8.83 2.07
N LEU A 405 -0.53 -7.62 1.86
CA LEU A 405 -1.92 -7.31 1.55
C LEU A 405 -2.07 -7.07 0.05
N GLN A 406 -3.01 -7.74 -0.63
CA GLN A 406 -3.29 -7.39 -2.02
C GLN A 406 -3.90 -6.00 -2.11
N VAL A 407 -3.25 -5.10 -2.86
CA VAL A 407 -3.68 -3.69 -3.03
C VAL A 407 -4.22 -3.38 -4.42
N CYS A 408 -4.29 -4.38 -5.31
CA CYS A 408 -4.94 -4.20 -6.60
C CYS A 408 -6.47 -4.13 -6.42
N ARG A 409 -7.02 -2.93 -6.19
CA ARG A 409 -8.44 -2.68 -6.38
C ARG A 409 -8.77 -2.92 -7.84
N ASN A 410 -9.56 -3.96 -8.12
CA ASN A 410 -10.13 -4.15 -9.45
C ASN A 410 -11.14 -3.00 -9.64
N PRO A 411 -11.01 -2.10 -10.62
CA PRO A 411 -11.96 -0.99 -10.83
C PRO A 411 -13.39 -1.46 -11.23
N HIS A 412 -13.65 -2.77 -11.18
CA HIS A 412 -14.90 -3.42 -11.54
C HIS A 412 -15.48 -4.29 -10.42
N HIS A 413 -15.06 -4.10 -9.16
CA HIS A 413 -15.76 -4.67 -8.00
C HIS A 413 -16.24 -3.59 -7.04
#